data_AF-A0A523AUP7-F1
#
_entry.id   AF-A0A523AUP7-F1
#
_cell.length_a   1.000
_cell.length_b   1.000
_cell.length_c   1.000
_cell.angle_alpha   90.00
_cell.angle_beta   90.00
_cell.angle_gamma   90.00
#
_symmetry.space_group_name_H-M   'P 1'
#
loop_
_entity.id
_entity.type
_entity.pdbx_description
1 polymer ?
#
loop_
_entity_poly.entity_id
_entity_poly.type
_entity_poly.pdbx_seq_one_letter_code
_entity_poly.pdbx_strand_id
1 'polypeptide(L)'
;PAREEMVEAALELASVLRGEGVSTEAELMGRSLGKALAHVSARGIRYAVILGPREFAGGRVTVRDMETGEQREVGVRELAGWLRRTCSPGS
;
A
#
# COMPACT_ATOMS: atom_id res chain seq x y z
N PRO A 1 -2.52 14.87 -15.43
CA PRO A 1 -3.11 15.42 -14.19
C PRO A 1 -3.32 14.35 -13.10
N ALA A 2 -4.41 13.56 -13.11
CA ALA A 2 -4.72 12.64 -11.99
C ALA A 2 -3.69 11.52 -11.73
N ARG A 3 -2.86 11.18 -12.73
CA ARG A 3 -1.80 10.18 -12.57
C ARG A 3 -0.58 10.72 -11.83
N GLU A 4 -0.23 12.00 -12.02
CA GLU A 4 0.93 12.62 -11.39
C GLU A 4 0.68 12.86 -9.90
N GLU A 5 -0.48 13.41 -9.54
CA GLU A 5 -0.88 13.62 -8.14
C GLU A 5 -0.88 12.31 -7.34
N MET A 6 -1.32 11.21 -7.95
CA MET A 6 -1.32 9.89 -7.33
C MET A 6 0.09 9.31 -7.16
N VAL A 7 1.02 9.62 -8.07
CA VAL A 7 2.43 9.22 -7.96
C VAL A 7 3.08 9.97 -6.80
N GLU A 8 2.87 11.27 -6.70
CA GLU A 8 3.36 12.09 -5.59
C GLU A 8 2.80 11.59 -4.26
N ALA A 9 1.48 11.37 -4.17
CA ALA A 9 0.83 10.82 -2.99
C ALA A 9 1.38 9.45 -2.57
N ALA A 10 1.61 8.55 -3.53
CA ALA A 10 2.17 7.23 -3.26
C ALA A 10 3.62 7.30 -2.75
N LEU A 11 4.43 8.21 -3.30
CA LEU A 11 5.80 8.45 -2.86
C LEU A 11 5.84 9.03 -1.44
N GLU A 12 5.01 10.03 -1.16
CA GLU A 12 4.88 10.64 0.17
C GLU A 12 4.46 9.59 1.20
N LEU A 13 3.44 8.78 0.89
CA LEU A 13 3.00 7.71 1.77
C LEU A 13 4.10 6.67 2.01
N ALA A 14 4.80 6.25 0.95
CA ALA A 14 5.91 5.32 1.07
C ALA A 14 7.05 5.91 1.92
N SER A 15 7.30 7.22 1.83
CA SER A 15 8.28 7.92 2.66
C SER A 15 7.89 7.90 4.14
N VAL A 16 6.65 8.23 4.47
CA VAL A 16 6.10 8.18 5.83
C VAL A 16 6.20 6.76 6.41
N LEU A 17 5.77 5.76 5.64
CA LEU A 17 5.82 4.36 6.08
C LEU A 17 7.25 3.90 6.36
N ARG A 18 8.21 4.27 5.52
CA ARG A 18 9.64 3.97 5.75
C ARG A 18 10.18 4.69 6.98
N GLY A 19 9.83 5.95 7.19
CA GLY A 19 10.20 6.71 8.39
C GLY A 19 9.68 6.07 9.68
N GLU A 20 8.51 5.41 9.60
CA GLU A 20 7.89 4.64 10.69
C GLU A 20 8.46 3.21 10.83
N GLY A 21 9.48 2.84 10.05
CA GLY A 21 10.13 1.52 10.10
C GLY A 21 9.41 0.42 9.32
N VAL A 22 8.46 0.77 8.44
CA VAL A 22 7.75 -0.18 7.57
C VAL A 22 8.42 -0.24 6.20
N SER A 23 9.02 -1.39 5.88
CA SER A 23 9.59 -1.66 4.55
C SER A 23 8.51 -1.56 3.47
N THR A 24 8.56 -0.48 2.69
CA THR A 24 7.52 -0.15 1.70
C THR A 24 8.12 0.09 0.32
N GLU A 25 7.53 -0.53 -0.69
CA GLU A 25 7.85 -0.33 -2.10
C GLU A 25 6.64 0.24 -2.84
N ALA A 26 6.85 1.29 -3.64
CA ALA A 26 5.80 1.91 -4.44
C ALA A 26 5.91 1.43 -5.89
N GLU A 27 4.89 0.74 -6.39
CA GLU A 27 4.82 0.30 -7.78
C GLU A 27 4.21 1.43 -8.65
N LEU A 28 5.09 2.21 -9.28
CA LEU A 28 4.72 3.37 -10.11
C LEU A 28 4.70 3.04 -11.61
N MET A 29 5.08 1.81 -12.03
CA MET A 29 5.27 1.46 -13.45
C MET A 29 3.99 1.46 -14.29
N GLY A 30 2.82 1.80 -13.74
CA GLY A 30 1.56 1.86 -14.50
C GLY A 30 1.15 0.49 -15.06
N ARG A 31 1.63 -0.60 -14.45
CA ARG A 31 1.15 -1.96 -14.73
C ARG A 31 -0.33 -2.03 -14.36
N SER A 32 -1.08 -2.87 -15.06
CA SER A 32 -2.46 -3.16 -14.64
C SER A 32 -2.46 -3.70 -13.21
N LEU A 33 -3.49 -3.34 -12.42
CA LEU A 33 -3.61 -3.74 -11.02
C LEU A 33 -3.37 -5.25 -10.84
N GLY A 34 -3.91 -6.09 -11.73
CA GLY A 34 -3.69 -7.54 -11.69
C GLY A 34 -2.22 -7.94 -11.83
N LYS A 35 -1.43 -7.28 -12.69
CA LYS A 35 0.02 -7.56 -12.82
C LYS A 35 0.80 -7.09 -11.59
N ALA A 36 0.44 -5.93 -11.03
CA ALA A 36 1.05 -5.44 -9.79
C ALA A 36 0.79 -6.43 -8.63
N LEU A 37 -0.46 -6.89 -8.46
CA LEU A 37 -0.82 -7.87 -7.44
C LEU A 37 -0.09 -9.21 -7.64
N ALA A 38 -0.01 -9.70 -8.89
CA ALA A 38 0.74 -10.92 -9.20
C ALA A 38 2.24 -10.77 -8.86
N HIS A 39 2.82 -9.60 -9.12
CA HIS A 39 4.21 -9.32 -8.77
C HIS A 39 4.44 -9.31 -7.25
N VAL A 40 3.56 -8.65 -6.50
CA VAL A 40 3.61 -8.60 -5.02
C VAL A 40 3.46 -10.01 -4.44
N SER A 41 2.52 -10.80 -4.96
CA SER A 41 2.33 -12.21 -4.58
C SER A 41 3.57 -13.06 -4.86
N ALA A 42 4.15 -12.93 -6.06
CA ALA A 42 5.36 -13.67 -6.46
C ALA A 42 6.59 -13.34 -5.59
N ARG A 43 6.62 -12.15 -4.97
CA ARG A 43 7.67 -11.71 -4.05
C ARG A 43 7.43 -12.13 -2.60
N GLY A 44 6.33 -12.83 -2.31
CA GLY A 44 5.98 -13.24 -0.95
C GLY A 44 5.59 -12.07 -0.05
N ILE A 45 5.16 -10.94 -0.63
CA ILE A 45 4.70 -9.79 0.16
C ILE A 45 3.26 -10.08 0.62
N ARG A 46 3.05 -10.00 1.93
CA ARG A 46 1.74 -10.31 2.55
C ARG A 46 0.67 -9.27 2.28
N TYR A 47 1.03 -7.98 2.28
CA TYR A 47 0.06 -6.88 2.15
C TYR A 47 0.35 -6.00 0.95
N ALA A 48 -0.67 -5.76 0.12
CA ALA A 48 -0.65 -4.80 -0.97
C ALA A 48 -1.48 -3.57 -0.60
N VAL A 49 -0.87 -2.39 -0.61
CA VAL A 49 -1.60 -1.12 -0.43
C VAL A 49 -1.96 -0.55 -1.80
N ILE A 50 -3.24 -0.33 -2.02
CA ILE A 50 -3.82 0.17 -3.27
C ILE A 50 -4.29 1.60 -3.03
N LEU A 51 -3.67 2.54 -3.76
CA LEU A 51 -4.07 3.94 -3.78
C LEU A 51 -5.02 4.16 -4.95
N GLY A 52 -6.32 4.18 -4.68
CA GLY A 52 -7.34 4.61 -5.64
C GLY A 52 -7.57 6.12 -5.57
N PRO A 53 -7.87 6.81 -6.68
CA PRO A 53 -8.13 8.25 -6.67
C PRO A 53 -9.36 8.63 -5.83
N ARG A 54 -10.33 7.71 -5.66
CA ARG A 54 -11.52 7.94 -4.82
C ARG A 54 -11.18 7.80 -3.34
N GLU A 55 -10.45 6.75 -2.97
CA GLU A 55 -10.03 6.52 -1.58
C GLU A 55 -9.07 7.62 -1.10
N PHE A 56 -8.12 8.03 -1.95
CA PHE A 56 -7.15 9.09 -1.60
C PHE A 56 -7.84 10.43 -1.32
N ALA A 57 -8.84 10.80 -2.13
CA ALA A 57 -9.65 11.99 -1.87
C ALA A 57 -10.38 11.94 -0.52
N GLY A 58 -10.65 10.75 0.01
CA GLY A 58 -11.22 10.51 1.33
C GLY A 58 -10.20 10.28 2.45
N GLY A 59 -8.90 10.41 2.18
CA GLY A 59 -7.82 10.14 3.15
C GLY A 59 -7.70 8.66 3.55
N ARG A 60 -8.16 7.75 2.70
CA ARG A 60 -8.16 6.30 2.92
C ARG A 60 -7.34 5.58 1.85
N VAL A 61 -6.94 4.37 2.16
CA VAL A 61 -6.30 3.42 1.23
C VAL A 61 -6.93 2.06 1.37
N THR A 62 -6.86 1.25 0.32
CA THR A 62 -7.30 -0.15 0.38
C THR A 62 -6.09 -1.04 0.63
N VAL A 63 -6.10 -1.79 1.73
CA VAL A 63 -5.10 -2.81 2.02
C VAL A 63 -5.67 -4.17 1.63
N ARG A 64 -4.96 -4.88 0.78
CA ARG A 64 -5.29 -6.25 0.38
C ARG A 64 -4.33 -7.23 1.03
N ASP A 65 -4.89 -8.21 1.72
CA ASP A 65 -4.17 -9.38 2.20
C ASP A 65 -3.98 -10.34 1.01
N MET A 66 -2.72 -10.64 0.70
CA MET A 66 -2.35 -11.52 -0.42
C MET A 66 -2.41 -13.00 -0.04
N GLU A 67 -2.51 -13.33 1.25
CA GLU A 67 -2.65 -14.68 1.79
C GLU A 67 -4.12 -15.10 1.79
N THR A 68 -5.01 -14.24 2.29
CA THR A 68 -6.47 -14.53 2.38
C THR A 68 -7.29 -13.97 1.22
N GLY A 69 -6.77 -12.96 0.51
CA GLY A 69 -7.50 -12.23 -0.51
C GLY A 69 -8.46 -11.16 0.04
N GLU A 70 -8.54 -10.98 1.35
CA GLU A 70 -9.38 -9.96 1.98
C GLU A 70 -8.89 -8.54 1.64
N GLN A 71 -9.83 -7.62 1.49
CA GLN A 71 -9.55 -6.20 1.25
C GLN A 71 -10.19 -5.38 2.35
N ARG A 72 -9.46 -4.41 2.90
CA ARG A 72 -9.92 -3.53 3.98
C ARG A 72 -9.51 -2.09 3.71
N GLU A 73 -10.42 -1.16 3.92
CA GLU A 73 -10.09 0.27 3.89
C GLU A 73 -9.46 0.69 5.21
N VAL A 74 -8.29 1.33 5.13
CA VAL A 74 -7.54 1.83 6.29
C VAL A 74 -7.25 3.30 6.07
N GLY A 75 -7.41 4.12 7.11
CA GLY A 75 -7.03 5.53 7.05
C GLY A 75 -5.53 5.68 6.82
N VAL A 76 -5.11 6.60 5.95
CA VAL A 76 -3.68 6.85 5.66
C VAL A 76 -2.87 7.08 6.94
N ARG A 77 -3.45 7.79 7.91
CA ARG A 77 -2.83 8.08 9.21
C ARG A 77 -2.66 6.85 10.11
N GLU A 78 -3.56 5.87 9.98
CA GLU A 78 -3.55 4.65 10.80
C GLU A 78 -2.79 3.51 10.13
N LEU A 79 -2.57 3.61 8.81
CA LEU A 79 -1.92 2.59 7.99
C LEU A 79 -0.55 2.17 8.54
N ALA A 80 0.30 3.14 8.91
CA ALA A 80 1.62 2.86 9.45
C ALA A 80 1.54 2.01 10.73
N GLY A 81 0.68 2.42 11.67
CA GLY A 81 0.46 1.68 12.92
C GLY A 81 -0.18 0.31 12.67
N TRP A 82 -1.10 0.22 11.71
CA TRP A 82 -1.72 -1.04 11.31
C TRP A 82 -0.66 -1.99 10.75
N LEU A 83 0.12 -1.57 9.74
CA LEU A 83 1.18 -2.36 9.14
C LEU A 83 2.26 -2.74 10.15
N ARG A 84 2.64 -1.87 11.09
CA ARG A 84 3.60 -2.25 12.14
C ARG A 84 3.11 -3.39 13.04
N ARG A 85 1.82 -3.40 13.39
CA ARG A 85 1.24 -4.47 14.21
C ARG A 85 1.16 -5.78 13.41
N THR A 86 0.76 -5.71 12.15
CA THR A 86 0.53 -6.90 11.32
C THR A 86 1.81 -7.44 10.67
N CYS A 87 2.75 -6.56 10.34
CA CYS A 87 4.10 -6.87 9.84
C CYS A 87 5.12 -6.90 10.98
N SER A 88 4.70 -7.10 12.24
CA SER A 88 5.62 -7.34 13.35
C SER A 88 6.71 -8.30 12.85
N PRO A 89 8.01 -7.93 12.91
CA PRO A 89 9.06 -8.89 12.64
C PRO A 89 8.91 -9.97 13.71
N GLY A 90 8.23 -11.06 13.35
CA GLY A 90 8.25 -12.27 14.14
C GLY A 90 9.70 -12.72 14.14
N SER A 91 10.30 -12.66 15.33
CA SER A 91 11.38 -13.50 15.85
C SER A 91 12.51 -13.91 14.91
#